data_AF-A0A1C6DNF0-F1
#
_entry.id   AF-A0A1C6DNF0-F1
#
_cell.length_a   1.000
_cell.length_b   1.000
_cell.length_c   1.000
_cell.angle_alpha   90.00
_cell.angle_beta   90.00
_cell.angle_gamma   90.00
#
_symmetry.space_group_name_H-M   'P 1'
#
loop_
_entity.id
_entity.type
_entity.pdbx_description
1 polymer ?
#
loop_
_entity_poly.entity_id
_entity_poly.type
_entity_poly.pdbx_seq_one_letter_code
_entity_poly.pdbx_strand_id
1 'polypeptide(L)'
;MLPVLRPASIEEAGLFYSQLDETKDAALGTVGHVRIDFGHGGKEFWHSWWPHNEDQFNTPEFKKAIQTVVDALQRDGPLKDLSTMRSYCQQHGGAITADGENFGYIAETEQYQFCLRCTPVPGHYQGYLYCYDKRQQEMAQQDTVVGRVSYADGTRQEFTDAAQYLQTIQEELPYRNTTGFRYEALTKDPQVRKAVDDIILDFAGEANPKRTCNYGMTEKGLQALRDAADPSLPHTYAWFVMTDCNTPQEQLHRGLTLEEAVRLYQDSDCPEKRLGVTKDGIATVDIVRTADGEQNFFSDHQKLDSFKNDPVIFEAVAQLHQELENATCDQSMMM
;
A
#
# COMPACT_ATOMS: atom_id res chain seq x y z
N MET A 1 34.89 -0.01 0.97
CA MET A 1 35.29 1.15 1.79
C MET A 1 34.33 1.23 2.96
N LEU A 2 34.84 1.50 4.16
CA LEU A 2 33.98 1.73 5.32
C LEU A 2 33.18 3.03 5.09
N PRO A 3 31.87 3.05 5.34
CA PRO A 3 31.10 4.28 5.20
C PRO A 3 31.58 5.28 6.25
N VAL A 4 31.99 6.45 5.80
CA VAL A 4 32.42 7.55 6.68
C VAL A 4 31.17 8.13 7.35
N LEU A 5 31.18 8.21 8.68
CA LEU A 5 30.11 8.90 9.40
C LEU A 5 30.23 10.41 9.18
N ARG A 6 29.16 11.02 8.66
CA ARG A 6 29.01 12.48 8.64
C ARG A 6 28.07 12.92 9.76
N PRO A 7 28.32 14.05 10.45
CA PRO A 7 27.35 14.63 11.37
C PRO A 7 26.10 15.06 10.60
N ALA A 8 24.93 14.83 11.20
CA ALA A 8 23.65 15.28 10.65
C ALA A 8 23.38 16.75 10.96
N SER A 9 22.61 17.39 10.08
CA SER A 9 22.03 18.71 10.33
C SER A 9 20.74 18.62 11.15
N ILE A 10 20.29 19.74 11.71
CA ILE A 10 19.01 19.83 12.44
C ILE A 10 17.82 19.50 11.53
N GLU A 11 17.89 19.84 10.24
CA GLU A 11 16.85 19.54 9.25
C GLU A 11 16.67 18.02 9.03
N GLU A 12 17.75 17.25 9.21
CA GLU A 12 17.75 15.79 9.09
C GLU A 12 17.30 15.09 10.37
N ALA A 13 17.03 15.82 11.46
CA ALA A 13 16.67 15.24 12.76
C ALA A 13 15.44 14.31 12.68
N GLY A 14 14.52 14.55 11.74
CA GLY A 14 13.35 13.70 11.51
C GLY A 14 13.67 12.25 11.11
N LEU A 15 14.87 11.98 10.58
CA LEU A 15 15.34 10.65 10.18
C LEU A 15 15.89 9.82 11.36
N PHE A 16 15.89 10.37 12.58
CA PHE A 16 16.43 9.72 13.76
C PHE A 16 15.34 9.28 14.75
N TYR A 17 14.08 9.30 14.31
CA TYR A 17 12.91 8.92 15.10
C TYR A 17 11.97 8.08 14.23
N SER A 18 11.28 7.13 14.86
CA SER A 18 10.19 6.39 14.22
C SER A 18 9.08 7.37 13.88
N GLN A 19 8.53 7.27 12.67
CA GLN A 19 7.37 8.06 12.29
C GLN A 19 6.14 7.53 13.06
N LEU A 20 5.23 8.43 13.44
CA LEU A 20 3.96 8.07 14.08
C LEU A 20 2.96 7.47 13.07
N ASP A 21 3.24 7.61 11.78
CA ASP A 21 2.38 7.24 10.67
C ASP A 21 3.11 6.21 9.79
N GLU A 22 2.57 4.99 9.72
CA GLU A 22 3.15 3.87 8.96
C GLU A 22 3.29 4.20 7.46
N THR A 23 2.43 5.08 6.92
CA THR A 23 2.51 5.49 5.51
C THR A 23 3.78 6.31 5.23
N LYS A 24 4.30 7.02 6.23
CA LYS A 24 5.56 7.77 6.11
C LYS A 24 6.77 6.85 6.17
N ASP A 25 6.71 5.75 6.92
CA ASP A 25 7.78 4.75 6.95
C ASP A 25 7.92 4.01 5.62
N ALA A 26 6.79 3.77 4.92
CA ALA A 26 6.82 3.24 3.56
C ALA A 26 7.47 4.24 2.59
N ALA A 27 7.06 5.51 2.63
CA ALA A 27 7.58 6.56 1.75
C ALA A 27 9.08 6.86 1.98
N LEU A 28 9.55 6.76 3.23
CA LEU A 28 10.96 6.92 3.59
C LEU A 28 11.78 5.65 3.32
N GLY A 29 11.17 4.55 2.87
CA GLY A 29 11.87 3.28 2.67
C GLY A 29 12.46 2.71 3.96
N THR A 30 11.81 2.94 5.11
CA THR A 30 12.30 2.51 6.42
C THR A 30 12.38 0.98 6.49
N VAL A 31 13.57 0.41 6.63
CA VAL A 31 13.75 -1.04 6.81
C VAL A 31 13.44 -1.42 8.25
N GLY A 32 13.94 -0.62 9.19
CA GLY A 32 13.73 -0.78 10.60
C GLY A 32 14.78 -0.04 11.42
N HIS A 33 14.85 -0.33 12.71
CA HIS A 33 15.87 0.29 13.55
C HIS A 33 16.42 -0.64 14.62
N VAL A 34 17.68 -0.40 15.00
CA VAL A 34 18.35 -1.07 16.12
C VAL A 34 18.37 -0.14 17.31
N ARG A 35 17.86 -0.61 18.45
CA ARG A 35 18.06 0.05 19.75
C ARG A 35 19.29 -0.54 20.43
N ILE A 36 20.14 0.31 21.01
CA ILE A 36 21.44 -0.06 21.58
C ILE A 36 21.55 0.43 23.03
N ASP A 37 22.12 -0.41 23.89
CA ASP A 37 22.40 -0.13 25.30
C ASP A 37 23.79 -0.65 25.70
N PHE A 38 24.60 0.17 26.38
CA PHE A 38 25.94 -0.20 26.85
C PHE A 38 25.96 -0.89 28.22
N GLY A 39 24.79 -1.15 28.80
CA GLY A 39 24.60 -1.77 30.11
C GLY A 39 25.05 -0.87 31.26
N HIS A 40 24.89 -1.38 32.49
CA HIS A 40 25.20 -0.60 33.70
C HIS A 40 26.68 -0.20 33.80
N GLY A 41 27.58 -1.03 33.26
CA GLY A 41 29.02 -0.77 33.24
C GLY A 41 29.50 0.11 32.08
N GLY A 42 28.63 0.43 31.12
CA GLY A 42 28.93 1.28 29.97
C GLY A 42 29.93 0.67 28.96
N LYS A 43 30.16 -0.65 29.00
CA LYS A 43 31.14 -1.38 28.17
C LYS A 43 30.54 -2.55 27.38
N GLU A 44 29.25 -2.83 27.58
CA GLU A 44 28.57 -3.95 26.92
C GLU A 44 27.96 -3.47 25.60
N PHE A 45 27.46 -4.36 24.75
CA PHE A 45 26.73 -3.96 23.54
C PHE A 45 25.44 -4.78 23.45
N TRP A 46 24.42 -4.33 24.16
CA TRP A 46 23.08 -4.89 24.09
C TRP A 46 22.33 -4.23 22.95
N HIS A 47 21.60 -5.02 22.17
CA HIS A 47 20.84 -4.50 21.05
C HIS A 47 19.52 -5.25 20.83
N SER A 48 18.55 -4.55 20.24
CA SER A 48 17.26 -5.12 19.83
C SER A 48 16.86 -4.57 18.47
N TRP A 49 16.44 -5.45 17.58
CA TRP A 49 15.90 -5.09 16.26
C TRP A 49 14.42 -4.77 16.36
N TRP A 50 13.99 -3.69 15.71
CA TRP A 50 12.60 -3.29 15.56
C TRP A 50 12.27 -3.24 14.06
N PRO A 51 11.43 -4.16 13.57
CA PRO A 51 11.06 -4.19 12.15
C PRO A 51 10.09 -3.06 11.82
N HIS A 52 10.17 -2.56 10.58
CA HIS A 52 9.18 -1.66 9.98
C HIS A 52 8.70 -2.25 8.65
N ASN A 53 7.59 -1.73 8.10
CA ASN A 53 7.02 -2.20 6.83
C ASN A 53 6.86 -3.74 6.80
N GLU A 54 6.27 -4.31 7.85
CA GLU A 54 6.07 -5.77 8.00
C GLU A 54 7.35 -6.62 7.88
N ASP A 55 8.53 -6.03 8.15
CA ASP A 55 9.86 -6.64 8.00
C ASP A 55 10.21 -7.03 6.55
N GLN A 56 9.45 -6.56 5.56
CA GLN A 56 9.60 -6.98 4.15
C GLN A 56 10.95 -6.61 3.53
N PHE A 57 11.59 -5.55 4.05
CA PHE A 57 12.89 -5.06 3.56
C PHE A 57 14.10 -5.63 4.32
N ASN A 58 13.88 -6.50 5.32
CA ASN A 58 14.94 -7.14 6.11
C ASN A 58 15.61 -8.31 5.37
N THR A 59 16.12 -8.02 4.18
CA THR A 59 16.69 -9.00 3.25
C THR A 59 18.07 -9.50 3.69
N PRO A 60 18.55 -10.65 3.18
CA PRO A 60 19.92 -11.11 3.41
C PRO A 60 21.00 -10.10 2.96
N GLU A 61 20.73 -9.36 1.88
CA GLU A 61 21.61 -8.27 1.39
C GLU A 61 21.72 -7.16 2.44
N PHE A 62 20.57 -6.69 2.94
CA PHE A 62 20.51 -5.68 4.00
C PHE A 62 21.22 -6.14 5.27
N LYS A 63 20.98 -7.38 5.72
CA LYS A 63 21.64 -7.95 6.91
C LYS A 63 23.15 -7.92 6.82
N LYS A 64 23.71 -8.17 5.64
CA LYS A 64 25.16 -8.07 5.40
C LYS A 64 25.65 -6.61 5.45
N ALA A 65 24.88 -5.68 4.90
CA ALA A 65 25.20 -4.25 4.90
C ALA A 65 25.19 -3.67 6.32
N ILE A 66 24.11 -3.90 7.10
CA ILE A 66 24.01 -3.43 8.48
C ILE A 66 25.08 -4.06 9.37
N GLN A 67 25.39 -5.35 9.21
CA GLN A 67 26.46 -5.98 9.98
C GLN A 67 27.80 -5.30 9.72
N THR A 68 28.12 -5.02 8.45
CA THR A 68 29.37 -4.35 8.07
C THR A 68 29.47 -2.95 8.70
N VAL A 69 28.36 -2.21 8.73
CA VAL A 69 28.28 -0.87 9.33
C VAL A 69 28.41 -0.96 10.86
N VAL A 70 27.66 -1.83 11.52
CA VAL A 70 27.72 -1.99 12.99
C VAL A 70 29.11 -2.45 13.44
N ASP A 71 29.74 -3.40 12.74
CA ASP A 71 31.11 -3.85 13.03
C ASP A 71 32.12 -2.72 12.91
N ALA A 72 31.96 -1.85 11.91
CA ALA A 72 32.79 -0.66 11.75
C ALA A 72 32.62 0.32 12.91
N LEU A 73 31.36 0.57 13.30
CA LEU A 73 31.02 1.49 14.38
C LEU A 73 31.48 1.00 15.75
N GLN A 74 31.52 -0.31 15.99
CA GLN A 74 32.07 -0.89 17.22
C GLN A 74 33.60 -0.88 17.23
N ARG A 75 34.24 -1.07 16.08
CA ARG A 75 35.71 -1.11 15.99
C ARG A 75 36.34 0.28 16.09
N ASP A 76 35.84 1.21 15.27
CA ASP A 76 36.48 2.49 14.97
C ASP A 76 35.56 3.69 15.26
N GLY A 77 34.33 3.46 15.72
CA GLY A 77 33.30 4.48 15.87
C GLY A 77 32.71 4.61 17.28
N PRO A 78 31.57 5.32 17.41
CA PRO A 78 30.97 5.62 18.70
C PRO A 78 30.31 4.41 19.38
N LEU A 79 30.20 3.25 18.73
CA LEU A 79 29.47 2.09 19.26
C LEU A 79 30.34 1.11 20.06
N LYS A 80 31.59 1.47 20.36
CA LYS A 80 32.50 0.62 21.14
C LYS A 80 32.10 0.49 22.61
N ASP A 81 31.86 1.63 23.26
CA ASP A 81 31.47 1.76 24.66
C ASP A 81 30.94 3.19 24.92
N LEU A 82 30.30 3.41 26.07
CA LEU A 82 29.67 4.69 26.41
C LEU A 82 30.70 5.84 26.50
N SER A 83 31.90 5.55 26.98
CA SER A 83 32.98 6.54 27.09
C SER A 83 33.46 7.01 25.73
N THR A 84 33.61 6.07 24.79
CA THR A 84 33.98 6.32 23.40
C THR A 84 32.87 7.08 22.69
N MET A 85 31.60 6.68 22.87
CA MET A 85 30.45 7.42 22.33
C MET A 85 30.46 8.88 22.78
N ARG A 86 30.61 9.12 24.08
CA ARG A 86 30.64 10.47 24.67
C ARG A 86 31.77 11.31 24.07
N SER A 87 32.98 10.74 23.99
CA SER A 87 34.14 11.42 23.43
C SER A 87 33.94 11.75 21.95
N TYR A 88 33.37 10.81 21.19
CA TYR A 88 33.05 11.00 19.78
C TYR A 88 32.06 12.14 19.57
N CYS A 89 30.97 12.17 20.38
CA CYS A 89 29.94 13.21 20.30
C CYS A 89 30.48 14.63 20.58
N GLN A 90 31.46 14.74 21.48
CA GLN A 90 32.08 16.03 21.79
C GLN A 90 33.03 16.53 20.68
N GLN A 91 33.61 15.62 19.89
CA GLN A 91 34.66 15.95 18.91
C GLN A 91 34.12 16.10 17.48
N HIS A 92 33.00 15.43 17.15
CA HIS A 92 32.52 15.30 15.77
C HIS A 92 31.22 16.08 15.46
N GLY A 93 30.70 16.87 16.42
CA GLY A 93 29.49 17.67 16.22
C GLY A 93 28.22 16.81 16.11
N GLY A 94 27.25 17.25 15.30
CA GLY A 94 26.03 16.48 15.04
C GLY A 94 24.95 16.57 16.12
N ALA A 95 24.96 17.60 16.97
CA ALA A 95 23.85 17.82 17.92
C ALA A 95 22.53 18.05 17.14
N ILE A 96 21.53 17.20 17.39
CA ILE A 96 20.22 17.25 16.72
C ILE A 96 19.09 17.75 17.64
N THR A 97 19.37 17.92 18.93
CA THR A 97 18.43 18.51 19.90
C THR A 97 19.04 19.76 20.53
N ALA A 98 18.18 20.74 20.86
CA ALA A 98 18.61 22.04 21.40
C ALA A 98 19.21 21.93 22.81
N ASP A 99 18.88 20.88 23.56
CA ASP A 99 19.48 20.54 24.86
C ASP A 99 20.90 19.94 24.72
N GLY A 100 21.33 19.59 23.51
CA GLY A 100 22.65 19.00 23.24
C GLY A 100 22.80 17.57 23.75
N GLU A 101 21.71 16.87 24.06
CA GLU A 101 21.77 15.51 24.60
C GLU A 101 21.76 14.42 23.52
N ASN A 102 21.25 14.72 22.33
CA ASN A 102 21.19 13.78 21.22
C ASN A 102 22.08 14.23 20.06
N PHE A 103 22.85 13.28 19.54
CA PHE A 103 23.76 13.49 18.42
C PHE A 103 23.40 12.55 17.27
N GLY A 104 23.28 13.07 16.05
CA GLY A 104 22.95 12.33 14.85
C GLY A 104 24.15 12.21 13.91
N TYR A 105 24.37 10.99 13.41
CA TYR A 105 25.37 10.69 12.39
C TYR A 105 24.78 9.85 11.28
N ILE A 106 25.20 10.10 10.05
CA ILE A 106 24.71 9.40 8.87
C ILE A 106 25.87 8.65 8.22
N ALA A 107 25.65 7.37 7.95
CA ALA A 107 26.50 6.53 7.13
C ALA A 107 25.70 6.06 5.91
N GLU A 108 26.32 6.08 4.74
CA GLU A 108 25.65 5.73 3.50
C GLU A 108 26.44 4.67 2.74
N THR A 109 25.70 3.73 2.16
CA THR A 109 26.19 2.87 1.08
C THR A 109 25.51 3.29 -0.22
N GLU A 110 25.80 2.57 -1.30
CA GLU A 110 25.12 2.76 -2.57
C GLU A 110 23.60 2.55 -2.44
N GLN A 111 23.16 1.59 -1.62
CA GLN A 111 21.77 1.15 -1.56
C GLN A 111 21.06 1.53 -0.26
N TYR A 112 21.80 1.82 0.82
CA TYR A 112 21.23 2.01 2.14
C TYR A 112 21.74 3.28 2.82
N GLN A 113 20.90 3.87 3.65
CA GLN A 113 21.25 4.97 4.55
C GLN A 113 21.03 4.53 6.00
N PHE A 114 22.02 4.81 6.84
CA PHE A 114 22.05 4.45 8.25
C PHE A 114 22.18 5.71 9.10
N CYS A 115 21.14 6.02 9.87
CA CYS A 115 21.06 7.19 10.73
C CYS A 115 21.23 6.76 12.19
N LEU A 116 22.43 7.00 12.73
CA LEU A 116 22.78 6.71 14.12
C LEU A 116 22.48 7.92 15.00
N ARG A 117 21.53 7.77 15.92
CA ARG A 117 21.33 8.67 17.06
C ARG A 117 22.11 8.15 18.26
N CYS A 118 22.93 8.99 18.85
CA CYS A 118 23.66 8.74 20.09
C CYS A 118 23.09 9.61 21.21
N THR A 119 22.83 9.00 22.36
CA THR A 119 22.42 9.67 23.59
C THR A 119 23.44 9.29 24.68
N PRO A 120 24.57 10.01 24.81
CA PRO A 120 25.69 9.64 25.69
C PRO A 120 25.43 9.91 27.19
N VAL A 121 24.19 9.68 27.62
CA VAL A 121 23.69 9.89 28.98
C VAL A 121 23.49 8.52 29.67
N PRO A 122 24.08 8.29 30.86
CA PRO A 122 23.89 7.04 31.61
C PRO A 122 22.42 6.84 31.98
N GLY A 123 21.94 5.59 31.93
CA GLY A 123 20.56 5.24 32.32
C GLY A 123 19.49 5.43 31.24
N HIS A 124 19.84 6.00 30.08
CA HIS A 124 18.99 6.02 28.88
C HIS A 124 19.44 4.94 27.89
N TYR A 125 18.61 4.60 26.89
CA TYR A 125 19.10 3.85 25.73
C TYR A 125 20.08 4.73 24.96
N GLN A 126 21.34 4.29 24.83
CA GLN A 126 22.41 5.18 24.36
C GLN A 126 22.53 5.25 22.83
N GLY A 127 21.90 4.34 22.07
CA GLY A 127 21.96 4.39 20.62
C GLY A 127 20.70 3.94 19.92
N TYR A 128 20.37 4.59 18.80
CA TYR A 128 19.34 4.16 17.86
C TYR A 128 19.89 4.24 16.45
N LEU A 129 19.89 3.14 15.70
CA LEU A 129 20.34 3.08 14.32
C LEU A 129 19.16 2.85 13.40
N TYR A 130 18.63 3.92 12.80
CA TYR A 130 17.56 3.85 11.81
C TYR A 130 18.14 3.50 10.44
N CYS A 131 17.49 2.58 9.74
CA CYS A 131 17.97 2.02 8.48
C CYS A 131 16.94 2.25 7.37
N TYR A 132 17.41 2.77 6.24
CA TYR A 132 16.57 3.13 5.09
C TYR A 132 17.11 2.49 3.81
N ASP A 133 16.23 1.99 2.94
CA ASP A 133 16.53 1.52 1.59
C ASP A 133 16.31 2.67 0.59
N LYS A 134 17.40 3.12 -0.05
CA LYS A 134 17.39 4.24 -0.98
C LYS A 134 16.58 3.95 -2.23
N ARG A 135 16.50 2.69 -2.65
CA ARG A 135 15.72 2.28 -3.83
C ARG A 135 14.23 2.45 -3.55
N GLN A 136 13.80 2.14 -2.33
CA GLN A 136 12.41 2.34 -1.91
C GLN A 136 12.06 3.82 -1.80
N GLN A 137 13.00 4.65 -1.34
CA GLN A 137 12.85 6.11 -1.35
C GLN A 137 12.70 6.65 -2.79
N GLU A 138 13.53 6.18 -3.71
CA GLU A 138 13.44 6.55 -5.14
C GLU A 138 12.13 6.09 -5.77
N MET A 139 11.69 4.85 -5.50
CA MET A 139 10.42 4.32 -6.00
C MET A 139 9.22 5.09 -5.42
N ALA A 140 9.23 5.39 -4.12
CA ALA A 140 8.19 6.19 -3.49
C ALA A 140 8.16 7.62 -4.07
N GLN A 141 9.32 8.24 -4.30
CA GLN A 141 9.40 9.53 -4.98
C GLN A 141 8.85 9.46 -6.41
N GLN A 142 9.17 8.42 -7.18
CA GLN A 142 8.59 8.22 -8.52
C GLN A 142 7.07 8.04 -8.48
N ASP A 143 6.55 7.32 -7.50
CA ASP A 143 5.10 7.18 -7.30
C ASP A 143 4.42 8.50 -6.91
N THR A 144 5.15 9.47 -6.33
CA THR A 144 4.60 10.82 -6.07
C THR A 144 4.58 11.76 -7.27
N VAL A 145 5.29 11.44 -8.35
CA VAL A 145 5.30 12.28 -9.55
C VAL A 145 3.97 12.12 -10.27
N VAL A 146 3.18 13.20 -10.29
CA VAL A 146 1.86 13.21 -10.92
C VAL A 146 1.97 13.21 -12.43
N GLY A 147 2.99 13.87 -12.98
CA GLY A 147 3.17 14.00 -14.41
C GLY A 147 4.44 14.73 -14.79
N ARG A 148 4.75 14.67 -16.08
CA ARG A 148 5.95 15.24 -16.68
C ARG A 148 5.59 16.01 -17.94
N VAL A 149 6.23 17.14 -18.15
CA VAL A 149 6.18 17.87 -19.43
C VAL A 149 7.58 17.95 -20.04
N SER A 150 7.62 18.03 -21.38
CA SER A 150 8.86 18.17 -22.13
C SER A 150 8.67 19.01 -23.38
N TYR A 151 9.76 19.64 -23.83
CA TYR A 151 9.77 20.58 -24.95
C TYR A 151 10.75 20.14 -26.03
N ALA A 152 10.66 20.73 -27.23
CA ALA A 152 11.54 20.40 -28.36
C ALA A 152 13.02 20.74 -28.11
N ASP A 153 13.31 21.69 -27.21
CA ASP A 153 14.68 22.06 -26.83
C ASP A 153 15.34 21.05 -25.87
N GLY A 154 14.58 20.02 -25.44
CA GLY A 154 15.05 18.97 -24.53
C GLY A 154 14.82 19.28 -23.06
N THR A 155 14.29 20.44 -22.70
CA THR A 155 13.91 20.75 -21.31
C THR A 155 12.78 19.84 -20.85
N ARG A 156 12.84 19.46 -19.57
CA ARG A 156 11.86 18.58 -18.91
C ARG A 156 11.55 19.10 -17.52
N GLN A 157 10.30 18.99 -17.13
CA GLN A 157 9.84 19.34 -15.80
C GLN A 157 8.90 18.25 -15.28
N GLU A 158 9.16 17.80 -14.06
CA GLU A 158 8.33 16.84 -13.33
C GLU A 158 7.54 17.58 -12.26
N PHE A 159 6.31 17.10 -12.02
CA PHE A 159 5.39 17.68 -11.07
C PHE A 159 5.01 16.63 -10.04
N THR A 160 4.99 17.03 -8.77
CA THR A 160 4.38 16.26 -7.67
C THR A 160 3.02 16.84 -7.26
N ASP A 161 2.73 18.08 -7.65
CA ASP A 161 1.44 18.75 -7.44
C ASP A 161 0.56 18.61 -8.71
N ALA A 162 -0.59 17.95 -8.55
CA ALA A 162 -1.56 17.73 -9.62
C ALA A 162 -2.13 19.03 -10.20
N ALA A 163 -2.39 20.05 -9.38
CA ALA A 163 -2.94 21.31 -9.84
C ALA A 163 -1.93 22.07 -10.69
N GLN A 164 -0.66 22.11 -10.28
CA GLN A 164 0.41 22.74 -11.07
C GLN A 164 0.65 22.01 -12.39
N TYR A 165 0.61 20.68 -12.37
CA TYR A 165 0.74 19.87 -13.58
C TYR A 165 -0.38 20.18 -14.59
N LEU A 166 -1.63 20.14 -14.15
CA LEU A 166 -2.80 20.42 -15.00
C LEU A 166 -2.78 21.85 -15.54
N GLN A 167 -2.43 22.82 -14.68
CA GLN A 167 -2.30 24.23 -15.08
C GLN A 167 -1.23 24.38 -16.18
N THR A 168 -0.07 23.75 -16.02
CA THR A 168 1.00 23.82 -17.02
C THR A 168 0.54 23.26 -18.37
N ILE A 169 -0.19 22.14 -18.38
CA ILE A 169 -0.76 21.60 -19.62
C ILE A 169 -1.70 22.63 -20.26
N GLN A 170 -2.60 23.22 -19.48
CA GLN A 170 -3.58 24.17 -20.00
C GLN A 170 -2.93 25.42 -20.61
N GLU A 171 -1.84 25.91 -20.01
CA GLU A 171 -1.11 27.09 -20.46
C GLU A 171 -0.24 26.82 -21.70
N GLU A 172 0.43 25.67 -21.77
CA GLU A 172 1.40 25.33 -22.82
C GLU A 172 0.77 24.65 -24.05
N LEU A 173 -0.34 23.94 -23.89
CA LEU A 173 -1.00 23.19 -24.95
C LEU A 173 -1.34 24.03 -26.20
N PRO A 174 -1.81 25.29 -26.09
CA PRO A 174 -2.03 26.16 -27.26
C PRO A 174 -0.78 26.43 -28.08
N TYR A 175 0.40 26.40 -27.44
CA TYR A 175 1.70 26.68 -28.06
C TYR A 175 2.45 25.42 -28.50
N ARG A 176 1.85 24.22 -28.36
CA ARG A 176 2.53 22.94 -28.62
C ARG A 176 3.16 22.83 -30.01
N ASN A 177 2.55 23.44 -31.03
CA ASN A 177 3.06 23.41 -32.40
C ASN A 177 4.35 24.22 -32.56
N THR A 178 4.55 25.23 -31.69
CA THR A 178 5.74 26.09 -31.70
C THR A 178 6.81 25.63 -30.71
N THR A 179 6.41 25.12 -29.55
CA THR A 179 7.34 24.70 -28.47
C THR A 179 7.70 23.22 -28.53
N GLY A 180 6.96 22.43 -29.31
CA GLY A 180 7.05 20.97 -29.30
C GLY A 180 6.61 20.34 -27.98
N PHE A 181 5.75 21.03 -27.24
CA PHE A 181 5.23 20.60 -25.94
C PHE A 181 4.67 19.18 -25.99
N ARG A 182 5.07 18.37 -25.01
CA ARG A 182 4.58 17.02 -24.74
C ARG A 182 4.31 16.88 -23.26
N TYR A 183 3.31 16.10 -22.91
CA TYR A 183 2.93 15.80 -21.53
C TYR A 183 2.79 14.29 -21.34
N GLU A 184 3.07 13.82 -20.14
CA GLU A 184 2.96 12.43 -19.71
C GLU A 184 2.34 12.40 -18.31
N ALA A 185 1.15 11.83 -18.17
CA ALA A 185 0.55 11.58 -16.86
C ALA A 185 1.16 10.30 -16.27
N LEU A 186 1.90 10.45 -15.18
CA LEU A 186 2.61 9.34 -14.52
C LEU A 186 1.81 8.78 -13.33
N THR A 187 0.90 9.58 -12.76
CA THR A 187 0.00 9.14 -11.70
C THR A 187 -1.00 8.09 -12.16
N LYS A 188 -1.35 7.20 -11.23
CA LYS A 188 -2.47 6.25 -11.37
C LYS A 188 -3.81 6.85 -10.92
N ASP A 189 -3.81 8.07 -10.37
CA ASP A 189 -5.03 8.74 -9.92
C ASP A 189 -5.98 8.99 -11.11
N PRO A 190 -7.16 8.35 -11.13
CA PRO A 190 -8.12 8.50 -12.22
C PRO A 190 -8.68 9.92 -12.33
N GLN A 191 -8.69 10.72 -11.26
CA GLN A 191 -9.15 12.11 -11.31
C GLN A 191 -8.19 12.99 -12.12
N VAL A 192 -6.89 12.89 -11.83
CA VAL A 192 -5.86 13.64 -12.56
C VAL A 192 -5.81 13.18 -14.01
N ARG A 193 -5.83 11.86 -14.26
CA ARG A 193 -5.83 11.32 -15.63
C ARG A 193 -7.05 11.77 -16.44
N LYS A 194 -8.23 11.80 -15.81
CA LYS A 194 -9.44 12.34 -16.45
C LYS A 194 -9.29 13.84 -16.73
N ALA A 195 -8.80 14.61 -15.77
CA ALA A 195 -8.63 16.06 -15.93
C ALA A 195 -7.65 16.40 -17.06
N VAL A 196 -6.58 15.61 -17.23
CA VAL A 196 -5.70 15.72 -18.41
C VAL A 196 -6.51 15.49 -19.69
N ASP A 197 -7.23 14.37 -19.81
CA ASP A 197 -8.04 14.10 -21.01
C ASP A 197 -9.12 15.17 -21.26
N ASP A 198 -9.73 15.71 -20.20
CA ASP A 198 -10.70 16.80 -20.30
C ASP A 198 -10.06 18.04 -20.95
N ILE A 199 -8.86 18.45 -20.51
CA ILE A 199 -8.13 19.60 -21.10
C ILE A 199 -7.82 19.35 -22.58
N ILE A 200 -7.35 18.14 -22.91
CA ILE A 200 -6.92 17.81 -24.28
C ILE A 200 -8.11 17.74 -25.24
N LEU A 201 -9.21 17.13 -24.82
CA LEU A 201 -10.42 17.02 -25.63
C LEU A 201 -11.13 18.37 -25.77
N ASP A 202 -11.20 19.16 -24.70
CA ASP A 202 -11.75 20.53 -24.75
C ASP A 202 -10.97 21.40 -25.75
N PHE A 203 -9.63 21.31 -25.73
CA PHE A 203 -8.79 21.98 -26.72
C PHE A 203 -9.05 21.50 -28.17
N ALA A 204 -9.42 20.23 -28.36
CA ALA A 204 -9.83 19.69 -29.65
C ALA A 204 -11.28 20.04 -30.04
N GLY A 205 -12.05 20.67 -29.14
CA GLY A 205 -13.47 20.97 -29.33
C GLY A 205 -14.41 19.78 -29.06
N GLU A 206 -13.93 18.76 -28.36
CA GLU A 206 -14.66 17.55 -28.03
C GLU A 206 -14.93 17.44 -26.52
N ALA A 207 -16.09 16.91 -26.14
CA ALA A 207 -16.36 16.60 -24.74
C ALA A 207 -15.82 15.21 -24.40
N ASN A 208 -15.23 15.05 -23.21
CA ASN A 208 -14.74 13.75 -22.77
C ASN A 208 -15.89 12.75 -22.52
N PRO A 209 -16.00 11.65 -23.31
CA PRO A 209 -17.05 10.65 -23.13
C PRO A 209 -16.77 9.70 -21.96
N LYS A 210 -15.55 9.69 -21.42
CA LYS A 210 -15.14 8.77 -20.34
C LYS A 210 -15.47 9.35 -18.97
N ARG A 211 -16.14 8.54 -18.14
CA ARG A 211 -16.35 8.84 -16.72
C ARG A 211 -15.07 8.50 -15.94
N THR A 212 -14.91 9.07 -14.74
CA THR A 212 -13.69 8.88 -13.91
C THR A 212 -13.40 7.40 -13.61
N CYS A 213 -14.42 6.57 -13.42
CA CYS A 213 -14.25 5.11 -13.23
C CYS A 213 -13.61 4.39 -14.42
N ASN A 214 -13.64 4.99 -15.62
CA ASN A 214 -12.99 4.43 -16.81
C ASN A 214 -11.46 4.62 -16.79
N TYR A 215 -10.93 5.39 -15.83
CA TYR A 215 -9.48 5.65 -15.67
C TYR A 215 -8.84 4.84 -14.54
N GLY A 216 -9.62 3.99 -13.86
CA GLY A 216 -9.21 3.21 -12.70
C GLY A 216 -10.17 3.38 -11.51
N MET A 217 -9.92 2.65 -10.42
CA MET A 217 -10.65 2.87 -9.17
C MET A 217 -10.19 4.18 -8.51
N THR A 218 -11.14 5.08 -8.25
CA THR A 218 -10.90 6.31 -7.48
C THR A 218 -10.49 6.00 -6.05
N GLU A 219 -9.84 6.92 -5.32
CA GLU A 219 -9.63 6.77 -3.86
C GLU A 219 -10.93 6.47 -3.13
N LYS A 220 -12.05 7.09 -3.52
CA LYS A 220 -13.38 6.78 -2.99
C LYS A 220 -13.78 5.32 -3.22
N GLY A 221 -13.41 4.74 -4.37
CA GLY A 221 -13.66 3.34 -4.70
C GLY A 221 -12.77 2.39 -3.90
N LEU A 222 -11.50 2.76 -3.70
CA LEU A 222 -10.59 2.01 -2.84
C LEU A 222 -11.03 2.06 -1.38
N GLN A 223 -11.49 3.23 -0.92
CA GLN A 223 -12.06 3.40 0.41
C GLN A 223 -13.35 2.59 0.56
N ALA A 224 -14.24 2.60 -0.43
CA ALA A 224 -15.44 1.77 -0.40
C ALA A 224 -15.13 0.26 -0.30
N LEU A 225 -14.03 -0.20 -0.91
CA LEU A 225 -13.57 -1.59 -0.74
C LEU A 225 -13.01 -1.86 0.67
N ARG A 226 -12.29 -0.89 1.26
CA ARG A 226 -11.82 -0.99 2.66
C ARG A 226 -12.98 -0.99 3.63
N ASP A 227 -13.94 -0.09 3.43
CA ASP A 227 -15.17 0.01 4.23
C ASP A 227 -15.95 -1.31 4.13
N ALA A 228 -16.09 -1.89 2.93
CA ALA A 228 -16.74 -3.20 2.75
C ALA A 228 -15.97 -4.37 3.42
N ALA A 229 -14.70 -4.20 3.77
CA ALA A 229 -13.91 -5.17 4.51
C ALA A 229 -13.90 -4.96 6.02
N ASP A 230 -14.44 -3.84 6.51
CA ASP A 230 -14.53 -3.53 7.93
C ASP A 230 -15.85 -4.05 8.52
N PRO A 231 -15.85 -5.17 9.29
CA PRO A 231 -17.07 -5.77 9.83
C PRO A 231 -17.76 -4.93 10.91
N SER A 232 -17.14 -3.84 11.37
CA SER A 232 -17.73 -2.93 12.35
C SER A 232 -18.72 -1.93 11.72
N LEU A 233 -18.70 -1.80 10.39
CA LEU A 233 -19.58 -0.90 9.66
C LEU A 233 -20.92 -1.57 9.29
N PRO A 234 -22.01 -0.81 9.19
CA PRO A 234 -23.26 -1.34 8.68
C PRO A 234 -23.13 -1.66 7.19
N HIS A 235 -23.48 -2.89 6.83
CA HIS A 235 -23.40 -3.38 5.45
C HIS A 235 -24.77 -3.70 4.86
N THR A 236 -24.83 -3.67 3.54
CA THR A 236 -25.99 -4.06 2.73
C THR A 236 -25.62 -5.23 1.83
N TYR A 237 -26.56 -6.17 1.67
CA TYR A 237 -26.37 -7.37 0.87
C TYR A 237 -27.48 -7.47 -0.16
N ALA A 238 -27.10 -7.63 -1.42
CA ALA A 238 -28.02 -7.87 -2.51
C ALA A 238 -27.68 -9.20 -3.17
N TRP A 239 -28.58 -10.17 -3.08
CA TRP A 239 -28.41 -11.48 -3.71
C TRP A 239 -28.75 -11.39 -5.19
N PHE A 240 -28.13 -12.27 -5.96
CA PHE A 240 -28.41 -12.41 -7.39
C PHE A 240 -28.41 -13.86 -7.81
N VAL A 241 -29.17 -14.13 -8.86
CA VAL A 241 -29.16 -15.40 -9.58
C VAL A 241 -28.93 -15.13 -11.04
N MET A 242 -27.98 -15.85 -11.63
CA MET A 242 -27.69 -15.81 -13.05
C MET A 242 -28.08 -17.14 -13.69
N THR A 243 -28.84 -17.11 -14.77
CA THR A 243 -29.25 -18.29 -15.53
C THR A 243 -28.73 -18.21 -16.96
N ASP A 244 -28.64 -19.35 -17.64
CA ASP A 244 -28.13 -19.46 -19.01
C ASP A 244 -26.72 -18.85 -19.14
N CYS A 245 -25.90 -19.03 -18.09
CA CYS A 245 -24.57 -18.44 -17.97
C CYS A 245 -23.70 -18.80 -19.19
N ASN A 246 -22.95 -17.84 -19.72
CA ASN A 246 -22.11 -18.00 -20.92
C ASN A 246 -22.88 -18.28 -22.22
N THR A 247 -24.17 -17.96 -22.28
CA THR A 247 -24.96 -18.02 -23.52
C THR A 247 -25.50 -16.62 -23.89
N PRO A 248 -25.92 -16.39 -25.15
CA PRO A 248 -26.61 -15.16 -25.54
C PRO A 248 -27.93 -14.90 -24.79
N GLN A 249 -28.46 -15.90 -24.08
CA GLN A 249 -29.71 -15.85 -23.33
C GLN A 249 -29.49 -15.56 -21.84
N GLU A 250 -28.25 -15.28 -21.41
CA GLU A 250 -27.89 -15.03 -20.01
C GLU A 250 -28.84 -14.00 -19.37
N GLN A 251 -29.46 -14.39 -18.25
CA GLN A 251 -30.31 -13.52 -17.46
C GLN A 251 -29.72 -13.33 -16.08
N LEU A 252 -29.69 -12.09 -15.62
CA LEU A 252 -29.15 -11.73 -14.33
C LEU A 252 -30.22 -11.05 -13.48
N HIS A 253 -30.73 -11.79 -12.50
CA HIS A 253 -31.72 -11.33 -11.53
C HIS A 253 -30.99 -10.74 -10.32
N ARG A 254 -31.09 -9.43 -10.08
CA ARG A 254 -30.37 -8.73 -9.00
C ARG A 254 -31.33 -8.14 -7.97
N GLY A 255 -30.81 -7.82 -6.79
CA GLY A 255 -31.55 -7.12 -5.74
C GLY A 255 -32.52 -8.02 -4.98
N LEU A 256 -32.23 -9.31 -4.96
CA LEU A 256 -33.03 -10.33 -4.29
C LEU A 256 -32.68 -10.40 -2.80
N THR A 257 -33.63 -10.84 -1.98
CA THR A 257 -33.30 -11.41 -0.66
C THR A 257 -32.67 -12.79 -0.82
N LEU A 258 -32.08 -13.32 0.26
CA LEU A 258 -31.52 -14.67 0.25
C LEU A 258 -32.60 -15.71 -0.12
N GLU A 259 -33.78 -15.61 0.49
CA GLU A 259 -34.88 -16.55 0.25
C GLU A 259 -35.42 -16.47 -1.18
N GLU A 260 -35.51 -15.27 -1.74
CA GLU A 260 -35.91 -15.06 -3.14
C GLU A 260 -34.87 -15.66 -4.10
N ALA A 261 -33.57 -15.45 -3.81
CA ALA A 261 -32.49 -16.01 -4.60
C ALA A 261 -32.47 -17.54 -4.54
N VAL A 262 -32.66 -18.15 -3.36
CA VAL A 262 -32.75 -19.60 -3.22
C VAL A 262 -33.90 -20.16 -4.05
N ARG A 263 -35.11 -19.60 -3.91
CA ARG A 263 -36.28 -20.08 -4.66
C ARG A 263 -36.06 -19.99 -6.15
N LEU A 264 -35.59 -18.83 -6.64
CA LEU A 264 -35.35 -18.63 -8.06
C LEU A 264 -34.27 -19.58 -8.58
N TYR A 265 -33.22 -19.83 -7.79
CA TYR A 265 -32.19 -20.80 -8.13
C TYR A 265 -32.72 -22.22 -8.19
N GLN A 266 -33.53 -22.67 -7.21
CA GLN A 266 -34.10 -24.01 -7.17
C GLN A 266 -35.13 -24.25 -8.28
N ASP A 267 -36.03 -23.30 -8.53
CA ASP A 267 -37.12 -23.38 -9.51
C ASP A 267 -36.63 -23.28 -10.97
N SER A 268 -35.37 -22.88 -11.20
CA SER A 268 -34.81 -22.76 -12.53
C SER A 268 -34.36 -24.11 -13.09
N ASP A 269 -34.96 -24.54 -14.20
CA ASP A 269 -34.53 -25.73 -14.97
C ASP A 269 -33.32 -25.46 -15.88
N CYS A 270 -32.68 -24.29 -15.77
CA CYS A 270 -31.54 -23.93 -16.61
C CYS A 270 -30.32 -24.81 -16.28
N PRO A 271 -29.63 -25.37 -17.29
CA PRO A 271 -28.50 -26.29 -17.08
C PRO A 271 -27.27 -25.59 -16.49
N GLU A 272 -27.16 -24.27 -16.71
CA GLU A 272 -26.08 -23.42 -16.21
C GLU A 272 -26.67 -22.25 -15.41
N LYS A 273 -26.55 -22.32 -14.09
CA LYS A 273 -27.05 -21.28 -13.18
C LYS A 273 -26.10 -21.04 -12.01
N ARG A 274 -26.10 -19.81 -11.50
CA ARG A 274 -25.25 -19.36 -10.39
C ARG A 274 -26.05 -18.54 -9.41
N LEU A 275 -25.74 -18.67 -8.14
CA LEU A 275 -26.24 -17.81 -7.07
C LEU A 275 -25.05 -17.18 -6.35
N GLY A 276 -25.13 -15.88 -6.16
CA GLY A 276 -24.11 -15.11 -5.45
C GLY A 276 -24.69 -13.91 -4.72
N VAL A 277 -23.79 -13.15 -4.09
CA VAL A 277 -24.14 -11.98 -3.29
C VAL A 277 -23.21 -10.83 -3.59
N THR A 278 -23.77 -9.61 -3.61
CA THR A 278 -23.03 -8.36 -3.68
C THR A 278 -23.17 -7.60 -2.37
N LYS A 279 -22.05 -7.29 -1.73
CA LYS A 279 -21.92 -6.49 -0.52
C LYS A 279 -21.65 -5.02 -0.88
N ASP A 280 -22.43 -4.12 -0.29
CA ASP A 280 -22.35 -2.66 -0.44
C ASP A 280 -22.36 -2.14 -1.89
N GLY A 281 -22.86 -2.95 -2.82
CA GLY A 281 -22.86 -2.65 -4.25
C GLY A 281 -21.47 -2.63 -4.90
N ILE A 282 -20.42 -3.09 -4.20
CA ILE A 282 -19.02 -2.98 -4.66
C ILE A 282 -18.26 -4.30 -4.69
N ALA A 283 -18.51 -5.20 -3.71
CA ALA A 283 -17.81 -6.48 -3.61
C ALA A 283 -18.78 -7.62 -3.93
N THR A 284 -18.38 -8.58 -4.77
CA THR A 284 -19.27 -9.64 -5.26
C THR A 284 -18.59 -11.00 -5.16
N VAL A 285 -19.34 -12.02 -4.73
CA VAL A 285 -18.90 -13.42 -4.71
C VAL A 285 -19.99 -14.35 -5.24
N ASP A 286 -19.58 -15.34 -6.02
CA ASP A 286 -20.41 -16.49 -6.36
C ASP A 286 -20.35 -17.49 -5.19
N ILE A 287 -21.48 -18.03 -4.78
CA ILE A 287 -21.57 -19.01 -3.70
C ILE A 287 -21.76 -20.42 -4.24
N VAL A 288 -22.66 -20.58 -5.22
CA VAL A 288 -22.98 -21.89 -5.80
C VAL A 288 -23.22 -21.77 -7.29
N ARG A 289 -22.80 -22.81 -8.03
CA ARG A 289 -23.05 -22.99 -9.46
C ARG A 289 -23.56 -24.39 -9.73
N THR A 290 -24.59 -24.50 -10.56
CA THR A 290 -24.97 -25.75 -11.23
C THR A 290 -24.56 -25.66 -12.68
N ALA A 291 -23.84 -26.68 -13.13
CA ALA A 291 -23.28 -26.80 -14.47
C ALA A 291 -23.26 -28.28 -14.86
N ASP A 292 -23.73 -28.62 -16.06
CA ASP A 292 -23.74 -30.00 -16.56
C ASP A 292 -24.41 -31.02 -15.59
N GLY A 293 -25.37 -30.57 -14.79
CA GLY A 293 -26.05 -31.38 -13.78
C GLY A 293 -25.30 -31.54 -12.45
N GLU A 294 -24.11 -30.96 -12.31
CA GLU A 294 -23.33 -30.95 -11.07
C GLU A 294 -23.46 -29.61 -10.34
N GLN A 295 -23.71 -29.65 -9.03
CA GLN A 295 -23.76 -28.49 -8.16
C GLN A 295 -22.45 -28.36 -7.38
N ASN A 296 -21.79 -27.20 -7.51
CA ASN A 296 -20.50 -26.90 -6.89
C ASN A 296 -20.59 -25.62 -6.05
N PHE A 297 -20.10 -25.69 -4.81
CA PHE A 297 -19.99 -24.54 -3.91
C PHE A 297 -18.59 -23.92 -3.97
N PHE A 298 -18.53 -22.59 -3.98
CA PHE A 298 -17.29 -21.84 -3.97
C PHE A 298 -16.94 -21.32 -2.57
N SER A 299 -15.64 -21.35 -2.25
CA SER A 299 -15.09 -20.87 -0.99
C SER A 299 -14.44 -19.48 -1.08
N ASP A 300 -14.69 -18.73 -2.16
CA ASP A 300 -14.03 -17.44 -2.39
C ASP A 300 -14.39 -16.38 -1.33
N HIS A 301 -15.59 -16.49 -0.74
CA HIS A 301 -16.00 -15.69 0.41
C HIS A 301 -15.06 -15.84 1.63
N GLN A 302 -14.34 -16.96 1.75
CA GLN A 302 -13.38 -17.20 2.84
C GLN A 302 -12.01 -16.54 2.59
N LYS A 303 -11.71 -16.18 1.34
CA LYS A 303 -10.40 -15.64 0.93
C LYS A 303 -10.43 -14.13 0.78
N LEU A 304 -11.56 -13.57 0.36
CA LEU A 304 -11.69 -12.15 0.03
C LEU A 304 -11.86 -11.32 1.30
N ASP A 305 -11.08 -10.23 1.41
CA ASP A 305 -11.08 -9.35 2.59
C ASP A 305 -12.47 -8.81 2.93
N SER A 306 -13.29 -8.51 1.91
CA SER A 306 -14.65 -8.01 2.07
C SER A 306 -15.63 -9.00 2.71
N PHE A 307 -15.28 -10.29 2.76
CA PHE A 307 -16.19 -11.38 3.15
C PHE A 307 -15.61 -12.33 4.21
N LYS A 308 -14.28 -12.46 4.32
CA LYS A 308 -13.62 -13.50 5.13
C LYS A 308 -13.91 -13.44 6.63
N ASN A 309 -14.39 -12.30 7.13
CA ASN A 309 -14.75 -12.07 8.53
C ASN A 309 -16.23 -11.68 8.69
N ASP A 310 -17.08 -11.97 7.70
CA ASP A 310 -18.46 -11.48 7.65
C ASP A 310 -19.47 -12.53 8.17
N PRO A 311 -20.02 -12.36 9.39
CA PRO A 311 -20.89 -13.37 10.00
C PRO A 311 -22.20 -13.57 9.22
N VAL A 312 -22.74 -12.52 8.60
CA VAL A 312 -24.00 -12.61 7.83
C VAL A 312 -23.81 -13.52 6.63
N ILE A 313 -22.65 -13.43 5.99
CA ILE A 313 -22.30 -14.25 4.82
C ILE A 313 -22.05 -15.70 5.23
N PHE A 314 -21.35 -15.94 6.34
CA PHE A 314 -21.16 -17.32 6.84
C PHE A 314 -22.48 -17.99 7.21
N GLU A 315 -23.40 -17.28 7.87
CA GLU A 315 -24.74 -17.80 8.18
C GLU A 315 -25.53 -18.09 6.91
N ALA A 316 -25.53 -17.18 5.93
CA ALA A 316 -26.22 -17.37 4.66
C ALA A 316 -25.66 -18.54 3.85
N VAL A 317 -24.33 -18.72 3.81
CA VAL A 317 -23.70 -19.87 3.14
C VAL A 317 -24.07 -21.19 3.84
N ALA A 318 -24.08 -21.22 5.17
CA ALA A 318 -24.52 -22.40 5.92
C ALA A 318 -25.99 -22.76 5.63
N GLN A 319 -26.87 -21.76 5.56
CA GLN A 319 -28.27 -21.95 5.17
C GLN A 319 -28.39 -22.49 3.73
N LEU A 320 -27.60 -21.96 2.79
CA LEU A 320 -27.57 -22.43 1.39
C LEU A 320 -27.14 -23.90 1.28
N HIS A 321 -26.12 -24.32 2.04
CA HIS A 321 -25.74 -25.73 2.12
C HIS A 321 -26.90 -26.58 2.60
N GLN A 322 -27.58 -26.18 3.69
CA GLN A 322 -28.71 -26.94 4.22
C GLN A 322 -29.88 -27.03 3.23
N GLU A 323 -30.26 -25.93 2.58
CA GLU A 323 -31.43 -25.90 1.70
C GLU A 323 -31.18 -26.59 0.35
N LEU A 324 -29.97 -26.47 -0.20
CA LEU A 324 -29.64 -27.03 -1.51
C LEU A 324 -29.14 -28.48 -1.45
N GLU A 325 -28.49 -28.92 -0.36
CA GLU A 325 -28.10 -30.33 -0.19
C GLU A 325 -29.32 -31.21 0.18
N ASN A 326 -30.26 -30.69 0.98
CA ASN A 326 -31.49 -31.43 1.28
C ASN A 326 -32.35 -31.66 0.03
N ALA A 327 -32.40 -30.69 -0.89
CA ALA A 327 -33.13 -30.80 -2.15
C ALA A 327 -32.56 -31.92 -3.06
N THR A 328 -31.24 -32.12 -3.07
CA THR A 328 -30.62 -33.24 -3.80
C THR A 328 -30.95 -34.61 -3.21
N CYS A 329 -31.17 -34.69 -1.90
CA CYS A 329 -31.53 -35.95 -1.23
C CYS A 329 -32.97 -36.39 -1.56
N ASP A 330 -33.92 -35.45 -1.54
CA ASP A 330 -35.33 -35.71 -1.87
C ASP A 330 -35.54 -36.11 -3.34
N GLN A 331 -34.79 -35.53 -4.28
CA GLN A 331 -34.82 -35.94 -5.70
C GLN A 331 -34.24 -37.35 -5.91
N SER A 332 -33.28 -37.77 -5.10
CA SER A 332 -32.70 -39.13 -5.16
C SER A 332 -33.62 -40.23 -4.60
N MET A 333 -34.54 -39.89 -3.69
CA MET A 333 -35.53 -40.83 -3.12
C MET A 333 -36.82 -40.95 -3.97
N MET A 334 -36.98 -40.12 -5.00
CA MET A 334 -38.13 -40.15 -5.93
C MET A 334 -37.80 -40.74 -7.32
N MET A 335 -36.57 -41.23 -7.55
CA MET A 335 -36.19 -42.02 -8.74
C MET A 335 -36.17 -43.53 -8.44
#